data_AF-A0A3A5HF36-F1
#
_entry.id   AF-A0A3A5HF36-F1
#
_cell.length_a   1.000
_cell.length_b   1.000
_cell.length_c   1.000
_cell.angle_alpha   90.00
_cell.angle_beta   90.00
_cell.angle_gamma   90.00
#
_symmetry.space_group_name_H-M   'P 1'
#
loop_
_entity.id
_entity.type
_entity.pdbx_description
1 polymer ?
#
loop_
_entity_poly.entity_id
_entity_poly.type
_entity_poly.pdbx_seq_one_letter_code
_entity_poly.pdbx_strand_id
1 'polypeptide(L)'
;MSRTLNTIFIAIILIFGAYLFGVSTFSPVEPVGRLNFVKMANPDMYPGHPSSEVLADYAKKRGSSTVMVVHYGGDSTYRRYMEGDVLIIQMAFVNPDSYRTDIDWSEVVSSFIFGVPEDKYRYRADGNEFDNLDDAMDYVMGIARSNGQEGPIPMYFHGTVREGNPIINPGCGFPLFVELSWKYYGRIATYYFIARALIHPFLNNPYANYELTHYQDLNKLYNQGDLDYTIS
;
A
#
# COMPACT_ATOMS: atom_id res chain seq x y z
N MET A 1 22.34 29.10 -19.10
CA MET A 1 22.57 27.98 -18.15
C MET A 1 23.84 27.25 -18.59
N SER A 2 24.88 27.15 -17.75
CA SER A 2 26.23 26.74 -18.20
C SER A 2 26.31 25.24 -18.52
N ARG A 3 27.17 24.84 -19.49
CA ARG A 3 27.40 23.42 -19.84
C ARG A 3 27.73 22.55 -18.62
N THR A 4 28.47 23.10 -17.66
CA THR A 4 28.83 22.42 -16.42
C THR A 4 27.63 22.08 -15.56
N LEU A 5 26.63 22.98 -15.44
CA LEU A 5 25.42 22.72 -14.66
C LEU A 5 24.58 21.59 -15.28
N ASN A 6 24.49 21.55 -16.62
CA ASN A 6 23.78 20.49 -17.32
C ASN A 6 24.47 19.12 -17.11
N THR A 7 25.80 19.07 -17.17
CA THR A 7 26.55 17.83 -16.91
C THR A 7 26.35 17.33 -15.48
N ILE A 8 26.39 18.24 -14.49
CA ILE A 8 26.14 17.89 -13.09
C ILE A 8 24.72 17.33 -12.92
N PHE A 9 23.73 17.97 -13.52
CA PHE A 9 22.34 17.52 -13.44
C PHE A 9 22.13 16.14 -14.05
N ILE A 10 22.72 15.89 -15.23
CA ILE A 10 22.68 14.57 -15.88
C ILE A 10 23.37 13.51 -15.01
N ALA A 11 24.53 13.82 -14.45
CA ALA A 11 25.25 12.90 -13.57
C ALA A 11 24.43 12.52 -12.33
N ILE A 12 23.75 13.48 -11.70
CA ILE A 12 22.86 13.23 -10.55
C ILE A 12 21.70 12.31 -10.96
N ILE A 13 21.05 12.57 -12.09
CA ILE A 13 19.96 11.71 -12.60
C ILE A 13 20.45 10.29 -12.86
N LEU A 14 21.61 10.12 -13.47
CA LEU A 14 22.16 8.80 -13.77
C LEU A 14 22.54 8.03 -12.51
N ILE A 15 23.18 8.69 -11.53
CA ILE A 15 23.52 8.07 -10.23
C ILE A 15 22.25 7.65 -9.49
N PHE A 16 21.26 8.54 -9.44
CA PHE A 16 19.99 8.24 -8.79
C PHE A 16 19.22 7.12 -9.51
N GLY A 17 19.21 7.13 -10.84
CA GLY A 17 18.60 6.09 -11.67
C GLY A 17 19.27 4.72 -11.49
N ALA A 18 20.60 4.68 -11.47
CA ALA A 18 21.35 3.44 -11.21
C ALA A 18 21.11 2.91 -9.80
N TYR A 19 21.06 3.81 -8.81
CA TYR A 19 20.70 3.46 -7.43
C TYR A 19 19.30 2.85 -7.37
N LEU A 20 18.28 3.55 -7.90
CA LEU A 20 16.90 3.08 -7.93
C LEU A 20 16.77 1.73 -8.62
N PHE A 21 17.42 1.55 -9.78
CA PHE A 21 17.42 0.29 -10.51
C PHE A 21 18.02 -0.85 -9.68
N GLY A 22 19.14 -0.61 -9.00
CA GLY A 22 19.78 -1.56 -8.11
C GLY A 22 18.84 -1.99 -6.98
N VAL A 23 18.33 -1.03 -6.21
CA VAL A 23 17.44 -1.35 -5.08
C VAL A 23 16.12 -1.98 -5.52
N SER A 24 15.54 -1.59 -6.66
CA SER A 24 14.31 -2.18 -7.15
C SER A 24 14.45 -3.62 -7.63
N THR A 25 15.63 -4.00 -8.13
CA THR A 25 15.87 -5.35 -8.66
C THR A 25 15.99 -6.39 -7.54
N PHE A 26 16.54 -5.99 -6.40
CA PHE A 26 16.82 -6.90 -5.28
C PHE A 26 15.86 -6.77 -4.10
N SER A 27 14.90 -5.86 -4.17
CA SER A 27 13.89 -5.70 -3.11
C SER A 27 12.82 -6.79 -3.18
N PRO A 28 12.28 -7.25 -2.04
CA PRO A 28 11.21 -8.25 -2.02
C PRO A 28 9.86 -7.72 -2.51
N VAL A 29 9.69 -6.39 -2.53
CA VAL A 29 8.45 -5.71 -2.88
C VAL A 29 8.73 -4.57 -3.85
N GLU A 30 7.81 -4.27 -4.78
CA GLU A 30 7.80 -3.05 -5.61
C GLU A 30 6.79 -2.05 -5.02
N PRO A 31 7.21 -0.87 -4.50
CA PRO A 31 6.27 0.16 -4.04
C PRO A 31 5.51 0.76 -5.24
N VAL A 32 4.24 0.41 -5.37
CA VAL A 32 3.41 0.83 -6.50
C VAL A 32 2.62 2.10 -6.21
N GLY A 33 1.68 2.02 -5.27
CA GLY A 33 0.59 2.99 -5.27
C GLY A 33 -0.37 2.94 -4.11
N ARG A 34 -1.11 4.04 -3.98
CA ARG A 34 -2.43 4.02 -3.34
C ARG A 34 -3.37 3.18 -4.20
N LEU A 35 -4.13 2.31 -3.55
CA LEU A 35 -5.15 1.51 -4.22
C LEU A 35 -6.37 2.36 -4.60
N ASN A 36 -7.11 2.83 -3.59
CA ASN A 36 -8.35 3.61 -3.77
C ASN A 36 -8.37 4.82 -2.81
N PHE A 37 -9.26 5.77 -3.08
CA PHE A 37 -9.51 6.99 -2.30
C PHE A 37 -10.55 6.79 -1.20
N VAL A 38 -11.66 6.11 -1.52
CA VAL A 38 -12.75 5.80 -0.58
C VAL A 38 -13.23 4.37 -0.77
N LYS A 39 -14.00 3.88 0.20
CA LYS A 39 -14.63 2.56 0.10
C LYS A 39 -15.87 2.66 -0.77
N MET A 40 -15.93 1.81 -1.79
CA MET A 40 -17.12 1.66 -2.64
C MET A 40 -18.06 0.56 -2.14
N ALA A 41 -17.62 -0.20 -1.13
CA ALA A 41 -18.07 -1.55 -0.88
C ALA A 41 -17.57 -2.11 0.46
N ASN A 42 -18.35 -3.00 1.07
CA ASN A 42 -17.95 -3.78 2.24
C ASN A 42 -18.34 -5.27 2.07
N PRO A 43 -17.40 -6.22 2.21
CA PRO A 43 -15.95 -6.05 2.42
C PRO A 43 -15.23 -5.45 1.21
N ASP A 44 -14.21 -4.61 1.46
CA ASP A 44 -13.45 -3.83 0.47
C ASP A 44 -12.24 -4.56 -0.13
N MET A 45 -11.80 -5.63 0.52
CA MET A 45 -10.71 -6.51 0.06
C MET A 45 -11.20 -7.96 0.07
N TYR A 46 -11.93 -8.33 -0.99
CA TYR A 46 -12.53 -9.64 -1.17
C TYR A 46 -12.53 -10.05 -2.67
N PRO A 47 -12.57 -11.35 -3.02
CA PRO A 47 -12.70 -11.77 -4.42
C PRO A 47 -13.88 -11.11 -5.15
N GLY A 48 -13.66 -10.66 -6.38
CA GLY A 48 -14.65 -10.01 -7.25
C GLY A 48 -14.95 -8.55 -6.88
N HIS A 49 -14.21 -7.98 -5.93
CA HIS A 49 -14.35 -6.57 -5.56
C HIS A 49 -13.57 -5.67 -6.54
N PRO A 50 -14.08 -4.48 -6.91
CA PRO A 50 -13.39 -3.56 -7.83
C PRO A 50 -11.93 -3.25 -7.47
N SER A 51 -11.61 -3.08 -6.20
CA SER A 51 -10.22 -2.88 -5.75
C SER A 51 -9.35 -4.13 -5.92
N SER A 52 -9.92 -5.34 -5.72
CA SER A 52 -9.21 -6.60 -5.97
C SER A 52 -8.90 -6.75 -7.46
N GLU A 53 -9.86 -6.43 -8.34
CA GLU A 53 -9.67 -6.48 -9.79
C GLU A 53 -8.56 -5.53 -10.25
N VAL A 54 -8.48 -4.31 -9.70
CA VAL A 54 -7.41 -3.35 -9.99
C VAL A 54 -6.04 -3.91 -9.60
N LEU A 55 -5.93 -4.54 -8.42
CA LEU A 55 -4.69 -5.17 -7.98
C LEU A 55 -4.29 -6.34 -8.89
N ALA A 56 -5.24 -7.20 -9.22
CA ALA A 56 -5.01 -8.37 -10.07
C ALA A 56 -4.62 -7.97 -11.51
N ASP A 57 -5.29 -6.97 -12.09
CA ASP A 57 -4.97 -6.46 -13.42
C ASP A 57 -3.56 -5.84 -13.47
N TYR A 58 -3.16 -5.09 -12.45
CA TYR A 58 -1.80 -4.58 -12.35
C TYR A 58 -0.78 -5.71 -12.25
N ALA A 59 -1.00 -6.68 -11.35
CA ALA A 59 -0.11 -7.81 -11.18
C ALA A 59 0.11 -8.56 -12.50
N LYS A 60 -0.98 -8.86 -13.23
CA LYS A 60 -0.94 -9.51 -14.55
C LYS A 60 -0.13 -8.71 -15.58
N LYS A 61 -0.37 -7.40 -15.68
CA LYS A 61 0.38 -6.51 -16.59
C LYS A 61 1.88 -6.48 -16.29
N ARG A 62 2.27 -6.76 -15.04
CA ARG A 62 3.67 -6.82 -14.60
C ARG A 62 4.24 -8.25 -14.61
N GLY A 63 3.46 -9.25 -15.01
CA GLY A 63 3.88 -10.65 -14.97
C GLY A 63 4.04 -11.19 -13.54
N SER A 64 3.35 -10.59 -12.57
CA SER A 64 3.40 -10.94 -11.16
C SER A 64 2.23 -11.87 -10.80
N SER A 65 2.53 -13.00 -10.18
CA SER A 65 1.51 -13.95 -9.68
C SER A 65 0.83 -13.49 -8.40
N THR A 66 1.45 -12.54 -7.69
CA THR A 66 1.08 -12.10 -6.35
C THR A 66 1.08 -10.59 -6.29
N VAL A 67 0.22 -10.02 -5.46
CA VAL A 67 0.17 -8.60 -5.11
C VAL A 67 -0.08 -8.47 -3.61
N MET A 68 0.58 -7.51 -2.97
CA MET A 68 0.42 -7.22 -1.56
C MET A 68 -0.30 -5.89 -1.37
N VAL A 69 -1.30 -5.88 -0.49
CA VAL A 69 -1.90 -4.64 0.02
C VAL A 69 -1.58 -4.50 1.50
N VAL A 70 -1.15 -3.31 1.90
CA VAL A 70 -0.80 -2.99 3.29
C VAL A 70 -1.84 -2.10 3.94
N HIS A 71 -2.07 -2.31 5.24
CA HIS A 71 -3.10 -1.65 6.03
C HIS A 71 -2.52 -1.10 7.34
N TYR A 72 -3.21 -0.15 7.95
CA TYR A 72 -3.17 0.04 9.40
C TYR A 72 -4.42 -0.64 9.95
N GLY A 73 -4.19 -1.54 10.90
CA GLY A 73 -5.03 -2.66 11.21
C GLY A 73 -5.93 -2.46 12.42
N GLY A 74 -7.09 -3.11 12.37
CA GLY A 74 -8.03 -3.27 13.49
C GLY A 74 -8.31 -4.75 13.72
N ASP A 75 -9.57 -5.12 13.93
CA ASP A 75 -9.97 -6.49 14.30
C ASP A 75 -10.03 -7.48 13.12
N SER A 76 -9.69 -7.08 11.90
CA SER A 76 -9.72 -7.98 10.73
C SER A 76 -8.60 -9.02 10.77
N THR A 77 -8.85 -10.17 10.15
CA THR A 77 -7.86 -11.25 10.02
C THR A 77 -6.91 -11.03 8.85
N TYR A 78 -7.19 -10.11 7.92
CA TYR A 78 -6.35 -9.83 6.75
C TYR A 78 -6.00 -11.11 5.98
N ARG A 79 -7.02 -11.95 5.74
CA ARG A 79 -6.88 -13.21 5.01
C ARG A 79 -6.42 -12.95 3.58
N ARG A 80 -5.52 -13.81 3.11
CA ARG A 80 -5.16 -13.84 1.69
C ARG A 80 -6.28 -14.49 0.88
N TYR A 81 -6.38 -14.16 -0.41
CA TYR A 81 -7.35 -14.76 -1.32
C TYR A 81 -6.90 -14.66 -2.77
N MET A 82 -7.52 -15.47 -3.63
CA MET A 82 -7.28 -15.43 -5.08
C MET A 82 -8.26 -14.47 -5.75
N GLU A 83 -7.74 -13.61 -6.63
CA GLU A 83 -8.52 -12.84 -7.61
C GLU A 83 -8.17 -13.37 -9.01
N GLY A 84 -9.01 -14.29 -9.50
CA GLY A 84 -8.64 -15.13 -10.62
C GLY A 84 -7.41 -16.00 -10.29
N ASP A 85 -6.34 -15.79 -11.04
CA ASP A 85 -5.03 -16.45 -10.93
C ASP A 85 -3.98 -15.63 -10.15
N VAL A 86 -4.34 -14.44 -9.65
CA VAL A 86 -3.45 -13.61 -8.84
C VAL A 86 -3.76 -13.80 -7.36
N LEU A 87 -2.73 -14.08 -6.56
CA LEU A 87 -2.85 -14.09 -5.11
C LEU A 87 -2.77 -12.67 -4.54
N ILE A 88 -3.81 -12.28 -3.80
CA ILE A 88 -3.81 -11.05 -3.01
C ILE A 88 -3.44 -11.37 -1.57
N ILE A 89 -2.33 -10.79 -1.12
CA ILE A 89 -1.86 -10.87 0.26
C ILE A 89 -2.21 -9.56 0.97
N GLN A 90 -2.78 -9.66 2.16
CA GLN A 90 -3.06 -8.51 3.01
C GLN A 90 -2.12 -8.55 4.22
N MET A 91 -1.49 -7.42 4.53
CA MET A 91 -0.63 -7.26 5.69
C MET A 91 -1.00 -5.98 6.43
N ALA A 92 -1.10 -6.01 7.74
CA ALA A 92 -1.55 -4.90 8.54
C ALA A 92 -0.59 -4.52 9.64
N PHE A 93 -0.50 -3.21 9.90
CA PHE A 93 0.12 -2.65 11.08
C PHE A 93 -0.85 -2.72 12.26
N VAL A 94 -0.49 -3.30 13.40
CA VAL A 94 -1.38 -3.40 14.56
C VAL A 94 -0.74 -2.66 15.73
N ASN A 95 -1.43 -1.64 16.24
CA ASN A 95 -1.01 -0.97 17.46
C ASN A 95 -1.50 -1.78 18.68
N PRO A 96 -0.59 -2.30 19.52
CA PRO A 96 -0.96 -3.13 20.65
C PRO A 96 -1.69 -2.33 21.75
N ASP A 97 -1.45 -1.02 21.84
CA ASP A 97 -2.01 -0.16 22.88
C ASP A 97 -3.40 0.39 22.53
N SER A 98 -3.77 0.34 21.25
CA SER A 98 -5.10 0.75 20.82
C SER A 98 -5.46 0.16 19.46
N TYR A 99 -6.59 -0.55 19.35
CA TYR A 99 -7.19 -0.96 18.06
C TYR A 99 -7.79 0.24 17.30
N ARG A 100 -7.14 1.40 17.40
CA ARG A 100 -7.58 2.65 16.80
C ARG A 100 -7.42 2.57 15.31
N THR A 101 -8.50 2.80 14.58
CA THR A 101 -8.48 2.90 13.11
C THR A 101 -8.30 4.35 12.64
N ASP A 102 -8.24 5.32 13.55
CA ASP A 102 -8.00 6.72 13.27
C ASP A 102 -6.51 7.02 13.12
N ILE A 103 -6.18 7.84 12.12
CA ILE A 103 -4.80 8.20 11.77
C ILE A 103 -4.35 9.38 12.64
N ASP A 104 -3.34 9.19 13.48
CA ASP A 104 -2.63 10.31 14.11
C ASP A 104 -1.69 10.96 13.08
N TRP A 105 -2.09 12.13 12.60
CA TRP A 105 -1.35 12.88 11.60
C TRP A 105 0.00 13.41 12.06
N SER A 106 0.13 13.70 13.36
CA SER A 106 1.42 14.12 13.92
C SER A 106 2.41 12.96 13.88
N GLU A 107 1.90 11.75 14.13
CA GLU A 107 2.67 10.54 13.99
C GLU A 107 2.99 10.23 12.52
N VAL A 108 2.04 10.36 11.59
CA VAL A 108 2.32 10.14 10.16
C VAL A 108 3.43 11.06 9.67
N VAL A 109 3.40 12.34 10.05
CA VAL A 109 4.46 13.29 9.68
C VAL A 109 5.78 12.93 10.36
N SER A 110 5.76 12.56 11.65
CA SER A 110 6.95 12.10 12.37
C SER A 110 7.56 10.87 11.73
N SER A 111 6.76 9.83 11.46
CA SER A 111 7.16 8.60 10.79
C SER A 111 7.64 8.86 9.37
N PHE A 112 7.05 9.82 8.66
CA PHE A 112 7.52 10.26 7.34
C PHE A 112 8.90 10.94 7.40
N ILE A 113 9.24 11.66 8.47
CA ILE A 113 10.52 12.39 8.59
C ILE A 113 11.61 11.53 9.26
N PHE A 114 11.24 10.72 10.25
CA PHE A 114 12.14 10.03 11.16
C PHE A 114 12.05 8.50 11.10
N GLY A 115 10.98 7.95 10.53
CA GLY A 115 10.71 6.53 10.47
C GLY A 115 9.80 6.07 11.60
N VAL A 116 9.26 4.87 11.47
CA VAL A 116 8.42 4.26 12.51
C VAL A 116 9.33 3.68 13.62
N PRO A 117 9.03 3.89 14.92
CA PRO A 117 9.79 3.26 16.00
C PRO A 117 9.64 1.73 15.97
N GLU A 118 10.75 1.01 16.15
CA GLU A 118 10.84 -0.46 15.96
C GLU A 118 9.95 -1.28 16.91
N ASP A 119 9.59 -0.73 18.07
CA ASP A 119 8.85 -1.42 19.14
C ASP A 119 7.38 -0.99 19.24
N LYS A 120 6.96 -0.07 18.37
CA LYS A 120 5.64 0.55 18.51
C LYS A 120 4.49 -0.35 18.09
N TYR A 121 4.75 -1.32 17.23
CA TYR A 121 3.70 -1.99 16.50
C TYR A 121 4.00 -3.46 16.23
N ARG A 122 2.92 -4.22 16.08
CA ARG A 122 2.94 -5.60 15.60
C ARG A 122 2.47 -5.67 14.16
N TYR A 123 2.69 -6.80 13.53
CA TYR A 123 2.25 -7.04 12.16
C TYR A 123 1.26 -8.19 12.12
N ARG A 124 0.24 -8.10 11.27
CA ARG A 124 -0.72 -9.19 11.07
C ARG A 124 -0.85 -9.52 9.60
N ALA A 125 -0.77 -10.81 9.27
CA ALA A 125 -1.03 -11.32 7.92
C ALA A 125 -1.69 -12.69 8.01
N ASP A 126 -2.79 -12.89 7.29
CA ASP A 126 -3.50 -14.18 7.22
C ASP A 126 -3.89 -14.75 8.60
N GLY A 127 -4.30 -13.86 9.51
CA GLY A 127 -4.68 -14.17 10.89
C GLY A 127 -3.51 -14.40 11.86
N ASN A 128 -2.26 -14.45 11.38
CA ASN A 128 -1.08 -14.59 12.22
C ASN A 128 -0.57 -13.22 12.66
N GLU A 129 -0.21 -13.08 13.93
CA GLU A 129 0.46 -11.90 14.46
C GLU A 129 1.96 -12.14 14.62
N PHE A 130 2.75 -11.12 14.33
CA PHE A 130 4.20 -11.12 14.38
C PHE A 130 4.68 -9.92 15.19
N ASP A 131 5.65 -10.14 16.06
CA ASP A 131 6.23 -9.10 16.90
C ASP A 131 7.22 -8.21 16.14
N ASN A 132 7.67 -8.62 14.95
CA ASN A 132 8.60 -7.85 14.13
C ASN A 132 8.31 -7.98 12.63
N LEU A 133 8.82 -7.01 11.87
CA LEU A 133 8.58 -6.89 10.44
C LEU A 133 9.24 -8.00 9.63
N ASP A 134 10.40 -8.50 10.07
CA ASP A 134 11.15 -9.52 9.34
C ASP A 134 10.41 -10.85 9.31
N ASP A 135 9.91 -11.32 10.46
CA ASP A 135 9.12 -12.55 10.53
C ASP A 135 7.83 -12.46 9.72
N ALA A 136 7.18 -11.29 9.76
CA ALA A 136 5.97 -11.04 8.97
C ALA A 136 6.26 -11.06 7.47
N MET A 137 7.37 -10.45 7.04
CA MET A 137 7.77 -10.45 5.64
C MET A 137 8.25 -11.82 5.18
N ASP A 138 8.95 -12.59 6.01
CA ASP A 138 9.34 -13.97 5.69
C ASP A 138 8.11 -14.86 5.48
N TYR A 139 7.07 -14.69 6.30
CA TYR A 139 5.78 -15.34 6.08
C TYR A 139 5.15 -14.95 4.74
N VAL A 140 5.02 -13.65 4.45
CA VAL A 140 4.46 -13.13 3.19
C VAL A 140 5.24 -13.64 1.98
N MET A 141 6.58 -13.61 2.04
CA MET A 141 7.45 -14.07 0.95
C MET A 141 7.35 -15.59 0.76
N GLY A 142 7.22 -16.36 1.84
CA GLY A 142 7.00 -17.81 1.77
C GLY A 142 5.72 -18.14 1.01
N ILE A 143 4.63 -17.42 1.30
CA ILE A 143 3.37 -17.57 0.59
C ILE A 143 3.52 -17.19 -0.88
N ALA A 144 4.08 -16.01 -1.17
CA ALA A 144 4.23 -15.53 -2.54
C ALA A 144 5.03 -16.50 -3.40
N ARG A 145 6.14 -17.03 -2.87
CA ARG A 145 6.95 -18.06 -3.55
C ARG A 145 6.16 -19.33 -3.81
N SER A 146 5.34 -19.77 -2.85
CA SER A 146 4.47 -20.95 -3.05
C SER A 146 3.43 -20.75 -4.14
N ASN A 147 3.06 -19.50 -4.44
CA ASN A 147 2.17 -19.13 -5.54
C ASN A 147 2.91 -18.88 -6.87
N GLY A 148 4.23 -19.13 -6.93
CA GLY A 148 5.03 -18.94 -8.14
C GLY A 148 5.50 -17.50 -8.36
N GLN A 149 5.57 -16.67 -7.31
CA GLN A 149 6.10 -15.31 -7.45
C GLN A 149 7.58 -15.32 -7.81
N GLU A 150 7.90 -14.63 -8.91
CA GLU A 150 9.26 -14.29 -9.31
C GLU A 150 9.50 -12.79 -9.15
N GLY A 151 10.66 -12.41 -8.62
CA GLY A 151 11.00 -11.00 -8.39
C GLY A 151 10.15 -10.31 -7.30
N PRO A 152 10.16 -8.96 -7.28
CA PRO A 152 9.47 -8.18 -6.25
C PRO A 152 7.95 -8.29 -6.35
N ILE A 153 7.27 -8.39 -5.21
CA ILE A 153 5.79 -8.35 -5.13
C ILE A 153 5.32 -6.90 -5.28
N PRO A 154 4.45 -6.55 -6.26
CA PRO A 154 3.76 -5.27 -6.30
C PRO A 154 3.06 -4.98 -4.97
N MET A 155 3.43 -3.88 -4.33
CA MET A 155 2.92 -3.44 -3.04
C MET A 155 2.08 -2.17 -3.19
N TYR A 156 0.84 -2.27 -2.74
CA TYR A 156 -0.10 -1.15 -2.63
C TYR A 156 -0.39 -0.84 -1.18
N PHE A 157 -0.75 0.40 -0.88
CA PHE A 157 -1.39 0.71 0.39
C PHE A 157 -2.89 0.87 0.24
N HIS A 158 -3.59 0.37 1.25
CA HIS A 158 -5.03 0.53 1.40
C HIS A 158 -5.37 1.97 1.78
N GLY A 159 -5.60 2.79 0.75
CA GLY A 159 -5.72 4.23 0.93
C GLY A 159 -7.13 4.76 1.12
N THR A 160 -8.12 3.92 1.41
CA THR A 160 -9.49 4.42 1.57
C THR A 160 -9.62 5.26 2.84
N VAL A 161 -10.33 6.37 2.77
CA VAL A 161 -10.68 7.20 3.92
C VAL A 161 -12.18 7.12 4.18
N ARG A 162 -12.60 7.17 5.44
CA ARG A 162 -14.02 7.13 5.84
C ARG A 162 -14.57 8.50 6.25
N GLU A 163 -13.67 9.48 6.44
CA GLU A 163 -13.96 10.84 6.83
C GLU A 163 -12.86 11.79 6.31
N GLY A 164 -13.25 13.04 6.07
CA GLY A 164 -12.34 14.08 5.60
C GLY A 164 -12.09 14.05 4.09
N ASN A 165 -11.05 14.77 3.65
CA ASN A 165 -10.72 14.88 2.23
C ASN A 165 -9.80 13.73 1.79
N PRO A 166 -10.22 12.84 0.88
CA PRO A 166 -9.40 11.73 0.39
C PRO A 166 -8.13 12.17 -0.34
N ILE A 167 -8.06 13.39 -0.88
CA ILE A 167 -6.87 13.90 -1.57
C ILE A 167 -5.74 14.17 -0.56
N ILE A 168 -6.10 14.67 0.62
CA ILE A 168 -5.15 15.04 1.67
C ILE A 168 -4.83 13.82 2.54
N ASN A 169 -5.84 13.01 2.84
CA ASN A 169 -5.70 11.81 3.65
C ASN A 169 -5.33 10.58 2.80
N PRO A 170 -4.11 10.01 2.95
CA PRO A 170 -3.67 8.87 2.16
C PRO A 170 -4.29 7.56 2.61
N GLY A 171 -5.04 7.54 3.72
CA GLY A 171 -5.71 6.34 4.23
C GLY A 171 -4.80 5.43 5.06
N CYS A 172 -5.39 4.35 5.57
CA CYS A 172 -4.82 3.59 6.67
C CYS A 172 -3.55 2.83 6.28
N GLY A 173 -3.41 2.34 5.04
CA GLY A 173 -2.23 1.58 4.64
C GLY A 173 -0.94 2.39 4.52
N PHE A 174 -1.03 3.72 4.52
CA PHE A 174 0.10 4.59 4.20
C PHE A 174 1.31 4.40 5.14
N PRO A 175 1.18 4.32 6.48
CA PRO A 175 2.32 4.17 7.37
C PRO A 175 3.16 2.91 7.10
N LEU A 176 2.52 1.74 6.96
CA LEU A 176 3.23 0.49 6.70
C LEU A 176 3.91 0.49 5.32
N PHE A 177 3.30 1.16 4.33
CA PHE A 177 3.94 1.36 3.03
C PHE A 177 5.21 2.20 3.11
N VAL A 178 5.20 3.27 3.92
CA VAL A 178 6.38 4.10 4.16
C VAL A 178 7.48 3.29 4.84
N GLU A 179 7.14 2.52 5.87
CA GLU A 179 8.08 1.68 6.61
C GLU A 179 8.75 0.63 5.72
N LEU A 180 7.97 -0.15 4.97
CA LEU A 180 8.48 -1.15 4.03
C LEU A 180 9.35 -0.52 2.94
N SER A 181 8.92 0.62 2.40
CA SER A 181 9.72 1.38 1.43
C SER A 181 11.04 1.85 2.05
N TRP A 182 11.02 2.36 3.28
CA TRP A 182 12.24 2.78 3.98
C TRP A 182 13.20 1.63 4.21
N LYS A 183 12.69 0.49 4.67
CA LYS A 183 13.49 -0.69 4.95
C LYS A 183 14.22 -1.20 3.72
N TYR A 184 13.52 -1.32 2.59
CA TYR A 184 14.10 -1.95 1.40
C TYR A 184 14.74 -0.97 0.41
N TYR A 185 14.30 0.29 0.39
CA TYR A 185 14.77 1.28 -0.57
C TYR A 185 15.54 2.43 0.06
N GLY A 186 15.51 2.59 1.38
CA GLY A 186 16.08 3.75 2.06
C GLY A 186 15.24 5.02 1.89
N ARG A 187 15.60 6.05 2.66
CA ARG A 187 14.78 7.27 2.82
C ARG A 187 14.60 8.06 1.52
N ILE A 188 15.68 8.26 0.77
CA ILE A 188 15.66 9.11 -0.43
C ILE A 188 14.78 8.49 -1.52
N ALA A 189 14.96 7.19 -1.79
CA ALA A 189 14.12 6.49 -2.76
C ALA A 189 12.66 6.41 -2.28
N THR A 190 12.43 6.30 -0.97
CA THR A 190 11.05 6.27 -0.47
C THR A 190 10.31 7.57 -0.74
N TYR A 191 10.93 8.74 -0.58
CA TYR A 191 10.23 10.00 -0.92
C TYR A 191 9.79 10.05 -2.39
N TYR A 192 10.61 9.49 -3.28
CA TYR A 192 10.23 9.29 -4.68
C TYR A 192 9.03 8.33 -4.81
N PHE A 193 9.06 7.17 -4.14
CA PHE A 193 7.95 6.21 -4.18
C PHE A 193 6.67 6.74 -3.57
N ILE A 194 6.72 7.54 -2.50
CA ILE A 194 5.55 8.18 -1.90
C ILE A 194 4.91 9.14 -2.90
N ALA A 195 5.70 10.01 -3.52
CA ALA A 195 5.19 10.95 -4.51
C ALA A 195 4.55 10.20 -5.71
N ARG A 196 5.23 9.17 -6.23
CA ARG A 196 4.69 8.29 -7.27
C ARG A 196 3.40 7.61 -6.81
N ALA A 197 3.37 7.09 -5.59
CA ALA A 197 2.27 6.28 -5.09
C ALA A 197 1.01 7.09 -4.82
N LEU A 198 1.15 8.36 -4.40
CA LEU A 198 0.03 9.29 -4.24
C LEU A 198 -0.58 9.72 -5.57
N ILE A 199 0.23 9.81 -6.64
CA ILE A 199 -0.23 10.14 -7.99
C ILE A 199 -0.83 8.90 -8.69
N HIS A 200 -0.31 7.71 -8.40
CA HIS A 200 -0.69 6.45 -9.03
C HIS A 200 -2.22 6.23 -9.24
N PRO A 201 -3.10 6.40 -8.24
CA PRO A 201 -4.53 6.11 -8.41
C PRO A 201 -5.20 7.05 -9.41
N PHE A 202 -4.75 8.31 -9.55
CA PHE A 202 -5.31 9.23 -10.55
C PHE A 202 -5.07 8.77 -11.99
N LEU A 203 -4.03 7.96 -12.21
CA LEU A 203 -3.62 7.50 -13.54
C LEU A 203 -4.03 6.06 -13.82
N ASN A 204 -4.19 5.23 -12.78
CA ASN A 204 -4.31 3.77 -12.94
C ASN A 204 -5.54 3.17 -12.25
N ASN A 205 -6.26 3.90 -11.39
CA ASN A 205 -7.52 3.42 -10.83
C ASN A 205 -8.69 3.95 -11.71
N PRO A 206 -9.42 3.07 -12.43
CA PRO A 206 -10.52 3.48 -13.31
C PRO A 206 -11.69 4.12 -12.55
N TYR A 207 -11.77 3.87 -11.24
CA TYR A 207 -12.81 4.41 -10.36
C TYR A 207 -12.42 5.75 -9.72
N ALA A 208 -11.18 6.21 -9.88
CA ALA A 208 -10.67 7.41 -9.19
C ALA A 208 -11.57 8.65 -9.37
N ASN A 209 -12.04 8.92 -10.59
CA ASN A 209 -12.91 10.07 -10.82
C ASN A 209 -14.27 9.91 -10.14
N TYR A 210 -14.86 8.72 -10.17
CA TYR A 210 -16.13 8.44 -9.51
C TYR A 210 -15.99 8.57 -7.99
N GLU A 211 -14.96 7.94 -7.42
CA GLU A 211 -14.61 8.01 -6.00
C GLU A 211 -14.45 9.47 -5.53
N LEU A 212 -13.69 10.29 -6.25
CA LEU A 212 -13.42 11.68 -5.86
C LEU A 212 -14.61 12.61 -6.06
N THR A 213 -15.47 12.35 -7.03
CA THR A 213 -16.68 13.18 -7.27
C THR A 213 -17.82 12.84 -6.31
N HIS A 214 -17.86 11.61 -5.78
CA HIS A 214 -18.92 11.13 -4.90
C HIS A 214 -18.44 10.77 -3.48
N TYR A 215 -17.23 11.16 -3.09
CA TYR A 215 -16.60 10.67 -1.85
C TYR A 215 -17.45 10.93 -0.59
N GLN A 216 -18.20 12.05 -0.56
CA GLN A 216 -19.08 12.39 0.57
C GLN A 216 -20.25 11.41 0.68
N ASP A 217 -20.91 11.12 -0.45
CA ASP A 217 -22.04 10.19 -0.50
C ASP A 217 -21.57 8.75 -0.26
N LEU A 218 -20.45 8.35 -0.86
CA LEU A 218 -19.86 7.02 -0.66
C LEU A 218 -19.48 6.80 0.81
N ASN A 219 -18.84 7.78 1.45
CA ASN A 219 -18.53 7.69 2.87
C ASN A 219 -19.79 7.63 3.73
N LYS A 220 -20.83 8.40 3.39
CA LYS A 220 -22.11 8.35 4.09
C LYS A 220 -22.73 6.96 3.98
N LEU A 221 -22.88 6.42 2.77
CA LEU A 221 -23.44 5.09 2.53
C LEU A 221 -22.63 4.00 3.24
N TYR A 222 -21.30 4.07 3.17
CA TYR A 222 -20.41 3.14 3.87
C TYR A 222 -20.64 3.19 5.39
N ASN A 223 -20.64 4.38 5.98
CA ASN A 223 -20.80 4.56 7.43
C ASN A 223 -22.23 4.21 7.91
N GLN A 224 -23.22 4.22 7.02
CA GLN A 224 -24.59 3.79 7.30
C GLN A 224 -24.80 2.28 7.10
N GLY A 225 -23.82 1.58 6.54
CA GLY A 225 -23.92 0.13 6.25
C GLY A 225 -24.61 -0.18 4.92
N ASP A 226 -25.00 0.82 4.13
CA ASP A 226 -25.71 0.63 2.85
C ASP A 226 -24.81 0.04 1.74
N LEU A 227 -23.49 0.01 1.96
CA LEU A 227 -22.52 -0.64 1.08
C LEU A 227 -22.11 -2.03 1.57
N ASP A 228 -22.77 -2.58 2.60
CA ASP A 228 -22.53 -3.94 3.08
C ASP A 228 -23.37 -4.97 2.31
N TYR A 229 -22.71 -5.80 1.52
CA TYR A 229 -23.37 -6.82 0.69
C TYR A 229 -23.47 -8.17 1.37
N THR A 230 -22.95 -8.28 2.60
CA THR A 230 -23.01 -9.51 3.39
C THR A 230 -24.27 -9.58 4.25
N ILE A 231 -24.97 -8.46 4.38
CA ILE A 231 -26.23 -8.32 5.10
C ILE A 231 -27.35 -8.25 4.05
N SER A 232 -27.80 -9.42 3.58
CA SER A 232 -29.03 -9.54 2.76
C SER A 232 -30.10 -10.32 3.51
#